data_AF-A0A6H9L9D3-F1
#
_entry.id   AF-A0A6H9L9D3-F1
#
_cell.length_a   1.000
_cell.length_b   1.000
_cell.length_c   1.000
_cell.angle_alpha   90.00
_cell.angle_beta   90.00
_cell.angle_gamma   90.00
#
_symmetry.space_group_name_H-M   'P 1'
#
loop_
_entity.id
_entity.type
_entity.pdbx_description
1 polymer ?
#
loop_
_entity_poly.entity_id
_entity_poly.type
_entity_poly.pdbx_seq_one_letter_code
_entity_poly.pdbx_strand_id
1 'polypeptide(L)'
;MKFFSTLLTVLLLLLFIACGGEKSGEQAAEKPANPNNLTDFEMENGIGPVKEKIQLGEINMELAKKGEETYVGKCAPCHKLDKRLVGPAQRYTVDRRTPEYILNMIMNPDEMTKKHPTGQEMLAEYLAPMTNMNLTLDQAKEVLEYLRVVAKEGHEKNIVADPVFKNK
;
A
#
# COMPACT_ATOMS: atom_id res chain seq x y z
N MET A 1 3.29 56.77 -52.86
CA MET A 1 3.72 55.37 -52.63
C MET A 1 3.50 54.98 -51.16
N LYS A 2 2.26 54.74 -50.74
CA LYS A 2 1.91 54.18 -49.40
C LYS A 2 0.52 53.52 -49.42
N PHE A 3 0.25 52.68 -50.43
CA PHE A 3 -1.08 52.06 -50.63
C PHE A 3 -0.99 50.55 -50.93
N PHE A 4 0.06 49.87 -50.44
CA PHE A 4 0.30 48.45 -50.70
C PHE A 4 0.54 47.61 -49.43
N SER A 5 0.11 48.11 -48.26
CA SER A 5 0.41 47.47 -46.95
C SER A 5 -0.83 47.31 -46.05
N THR A 6 -2.04 47.32 -46.63
CA THR A 6 -3.30 47.16 -45.90
C THR A 6 -4.22 46.09 -46.49
N LEU A 7 -3.68 45.19 -47.33
CA LEU A 7 -4.41 44.08 -47.95
C LEU A 7 -3.85 42.69 -47.56
N LEU A 8 -3.21 42.57 -46.40
CA LEU A 8 -2.71 41.30 -45.84
C LEU A 8 -3.21 41.01 -44.41
N THR A 9 -4.08 41.86 -43.87
CA THR A 9 -4.59 41.77 -42.49
C THR A 9 -6.08 41.44 -42.39
N VAL A 10 -6.70 40.93 -43.47
CA VAL A 10 -8.13 40.55 -43.48
C VAL A 10 -8.34 39.05 -43.79
N LEU A 11 -7.27 38.27 -44.06
CA LEU A 11 -7.36 36.82 -44.29
C LEU A 11 -7.13 35.96 -43.03
N LEU A 12 -6.91 36.57 -41.86
CA LEU A 12 -6.60 35.86 -40.61
C LEU A 12 -7.71 35.94 -39.55
N LEU A 13 -8.97 36.08 -39.97
CA LEU A 13 -10.12 36.17 -39.04
C LEU A 13 -11.36 35.36 -39.45
N LEU A 14 -11.18 34.27 -40.21
CA LEU A 14 -12.25 33.35 -40.61
C LEU A 14 -11.94 31.87 -40.27
N LEU A 15 -11.38 31.60 -39.09
CA LEU A 15 -11.13 30.24 -38.60
C LEU A 15 -11.77 29.94 -37.22
N PHE A 16 -12.89 30.59 -36.87
CA PHE A 16 -13.62 30.33 -35.63
C PHE A 16 -15.01 29.72 -35.82
N ILE A 17 -15.20 28.85 -36.82
CA ILE A 17 -16.38 27.97 -36.87
C ILE A 17 -15.93 26.54 -37.17
N ALA A 18 -15.48 25.86 -36.11
CA ALA A 18 -15.39 24.41 -36.04
C ALA A 18 -15.66 23.97 -34.59
N CYS A 19 -16.88 24.20 -34.12
CA CYS A 19 -17.43 23.55 -32.94
C CYS A 19 -18.62 22.71 -33.45
N GLY A 20 -18.52 21.38 -33.38
CA GLY A 20 -19.55 20.54 -33.95
C GLY A 20 -19.24 19.05 -33.95
N GLY A 21 -19.03 18.49 -32.76
CA GLY A 21 -19.16 17.06 -32.51
C GLY A 21 -17.84 16.37 -32.19
N GLU A 22 -17.69 15.92 -30.94
CA GLU A 22 -17.31 14.53 -30.68
C GLU A 22 -17.69 14.15 -29.24
N LYS A 23 -17.96 12.86 -29.07
CA LYS A 23 -18.52 12.16 -27.92
C LYS A 23 -17.84 12.53 -26.60
N SER A 24 -18.67 12.66 -25.57
CA SER A 24 -18.29 12.56 -24.16
C SER A 24 -17.69 11.17 -23.90
N GLY A 25 -16.41 11.01 -24.22
CA GLY A 25 -15.57 9.95 -23.72
C GLY A 25 -15.13 10.34 -22.31
N GLU A 26 -15.63 9.61 -21.34
CA GLU A 26 -15.13 9.58 -19.97
C GLU A 26 -13.59 9.50 -20.01
N GLN A 27 -12.92 10.58 -19.61
CA GLN A 27 -11.48 10.54 -19.37
C GLN A 27 -11.26 9.65 -18.15
N ALA A 28 -11.09 8.35 -18.42
CA ALA A 28 -10.46 7.45 -17.47
C ALA A 28 -9.11 8.06 -17.12
N ALA A 29 -8.94 8.46 -15.86
CA ALA A 29 -7.68 8.92 -15.34
C ALA A 29 -6.61 7.87 -15.68
N GLU A 30 -5.53 8.29 -16.36
CA GLU A 30 -4.37 7.44 -16.59
C GLU A 30 -3.89 6.93 -15.23
N LYS A 31 -4.01 5.61 -15.05
CA LYS A 31 -3.51 4.92 -13.87
C LYS A 31 -1.99 5.13 -13.83
N PRO A 32 -1.40 5.52 -12.68
CA PRO A 32 0.04 5.70 -12.59
C PRO A 32 0.75 4.43 -13.08
N ALA A 33 1.83 4.63 -13.84
CA ALA A 33 2.64 3.55 -14.39
C ALA A 33 3.00 2.55 -13.28
N ASN A 34 2.53 1.32 -13.43
CA ASN A 34 2.83 0.23 -12.52
C ASN A 34 4.20 -0.34 -12.88
N PRO A 35 5.25 -0.08 -12.09
CA PRO A 35 6.63 -0.39 -12.49
C PRO A 35 6.87 -1.90 -12.66
N ASN A 36 5.99 -2.75 -12.14
CA ASN A 36 6.13 -4.21 -12.15
C ASN A 36 4.93 -4.95 -12.74
N ASN A 37 4.06 -4.27 -13.50
CA ASN A 37 2.84 -4.86 -14.10
C ASN A 37 1.95 -5.62 -13.11
N LEU A 38 1.88 -5.16 -11.85
CA LEU A 38 0.99 -5.74 -10.86
C LEU A 38 -0.48 -5.55 -11.23
N THR A 39 -1.33 -6.47 -10.83
CA THR A 39 -2.79 -6.25 -10.90
C THR A 39 -3.23 -5.17 -9.92
N ASP A 40 -4.42 -4.61 -10.11
CA ASP A 40 -5.02 -3.69 -9.15
C ASP A 40 -5.15 -4.30 -7.76
N PHE A 41 -5.52 -5.57 -7.72
CA PHE A 41 -5.58 -6.33 -6.48
C PHE A 41 -4.22 -6.37 -5.81
N GLU A 42 -3.15 -6.70 -6.54
CA GLU A 42 -1.80 -6.80 -5.97
C GLU A 42 -1.23 -5.44 -5.55
N MET A 43 -1.60 -4.35 -6.23
CA MET A 43 -1.22 -2.99 -5.85
C MET A 43 -1.80 -2.57 -4.49
N GLU A 44 -2.99 -3.04 -4.16
CA GLU A 44 -3.66 -2.73 -2.89
C GLU A 44 -3.34 -3.77 -1.80
N ASN A 45 -3.31 -5.05 -2.17
CA ASN A 45 -3.36 -6.20 -1.26
C ASN A 45 -2.06 -7.02 -1.24
N GLY A 46 -1.04 -6.57 -1.95
CA GLY A 46 0.24 -7.27 -2.01
C GLY A 46 0.26 -8.47 -2.96
N ILE A 47 1.46 -8.98 -3.15
CA ILE A 47 1.80 -10.11 -4.01
C ILE A 47 2.01 -11.33 -3.12
N GLY A 48 1.15 -12.33 -3.24
CA GLY A 48 1.29 -13.57 -2.49
C GLY A 48 0.12 -14.53 -2.66
N PRO A 49 0.01 -15.55 -1.80
CA PRO A 49 -1.00 -16.60 -1.92
C PRO A 49 -2.43 -16.15 -1.57
N VAL A 50 -2.61 -14.98 -0.92
CA VAL A 50 -3.94 -14.40 -0.71
C VAL A 50 -4.32 -13.59 -1.94
N LYS A 51 -5.32 -14.08 -2.68
CA LYS A 51 -5.79 -13.51 -3.96
C LYS A 51 -7.23 -13.01 -3.92
N GLU A 52 -7.88 -13.07 -2.76
CA GLU A 52 -9.27 -12.68 -2.56
C GLU A 52 -9.41 -11.83 -1.30
N LYS A 53 -10.47 -11.02 -1.25
CA LYS A 53 -10.77 -10.18 -0.09
C LYS A 53 -11.19 -11.02 1.12
N ILE A 54 -10.68 -10.67 2.28
CA ILE A 54 -10.94 -11.30 3.56
C ILE A 54 -11.86 -10.38 4.36
N GLN A 55 -13.03 -10.92 4.72
CA GLN A 55 -13.91 -10.27 5.66
C GLN A 55 -13.44 -10.57 7.10
N LEU A 56 -13.07 -9.52 7.83
CA LEU A 56 -12.80 -9.63 9.26
C LEU A 56 -14.09 -9.46 10.06
N GLY A 57 -14.26 -10.31 11.07
CA GLY A 57 -15.30 -10.18 12.10
C GLY A 57 -14.76 -9.49 13.35
N GLU A 58 -15.37 -9.77 14.50
CA GLU A 58 -14.82 -9.37 15.80
C GLU A 58 -13.42 -9.97 16.01
N ILE A 59 -12.62 -9.36 16.89
CA ILE A 59 -11.29 -9.87 17.23
C ILE A 59 -11.44 -11.22 17.93
N ASN A 60 -10.71 -12.22 17.44
CA ASN A 60 -10.68 -13.54 18.06
C ASN A 60 -9.50 -13.63 19.02
N MET A 61 -9.76 -13.54 20.32
CA MET A 61 -8.73 -13.54 21.36
C MET A 61 -7.92 -14.84 21.43
N GLU A 62 -8.51 -15.99 21.09
CA GLU A 62 -7.81 -17.27 21.08
C GLU A 62 -6.79 -17.33 19.93
N LEU A 63 -7.18 -16.86 18.73
CA LEU A 63 -6.26 -16.73 17.60
C LEU A 63 -5.18 -15.68 17.88
N ALA A 64 -5.56 -14.54 18.49
CA ALA A 64 -4.61 -13.50 18.85
C ALA A 64 -3.54 -14.00 19.84
N LYS A 65 -3.90 -14.87 20.79
CA LYS A 65 -2.94 -15.46 21.72
C LYS A 65 -1.90 -16.34 21.02
N LYS A 66 -2.34 -17.19 20.08
CA LYS A 66 -1.42 -17.98 19.23
C LYS A 66 -0.57 -17.07 18.33
N GLY A 67 -1.17 -15.99 17.86
CA GLY A 67 -0.49 -14.94 17.10
C GLY A 67 0.61 -14.25 17.89
N GLU A 68 0.38 -13.99 19.17
CA GLU A 68 1.37 -13.42 20.08
C GLU A 68 2.57 -14.36 20.22
N GLU A 69 2.34 -15.65 20.47
CA GLU A 69 3.42 -16.66 20.57
C GLU A 69 4.25 -16.69 19.29
N THR A 70 3.58 -16.70 18.13
CA THR A 70 4.24 -16.67 16.82
C THR A 70 4.99 -15.37 16.60
N TYR A 71 4.39 -14.23 16.94
CA TYR A 71 5.01 -12.91 16.80
C TYR A 71 6.26 -12.81 17.67
N VAL A 72 6.19 -13.23 18.93
CA VAL A 72 7.33 -13.22 19.85
C VAL A 72 8.46 -14.12 19.34
N GLY A 73 8.14 -15.32 18.85
CA GLY A 73 9.13 -16.28 18.37
C GLY A 73 9.77 -15.91 17.02
N LYS A 74 9.02 -15.25 16.12
CA LYS A 74 9.45 -15.06 14.71
C LYS A 74 9.56 -13.60 14.27
N CYS A 75 8.79 -12.68 14.85
CA CYS A 75 8.71 -11.29 14.38
C CYS A 75 9.43 -10.31 15.32
N ALA A 76 9.32 -10.52 16.63
CA ALA A 76 9.89 -9.66 17.67
C ALA A 76 11.44 -9.54 17.68
N PRO A 77 12.22 -10.48 17.11
CA PRO A 77 13.64 -10.26 16.89
C PRO A 77 13.94 -9.07 15.98
N CYS A 78 13.06 -8.79 15.01
CA CYS A 78 13.25 -7.72 14.02
C CYS A 78 12.31 -6.53 14.24
N HIS A 79 11.16 -6.72 14.89
CA HIS A 79 10.13 -5.70 15.06
C HIS A 79 9.81 -5.40 16.52
N LYS A 80 9.61 -4.13 16.84
CA LYS A 80 8.89 -3.71 18.06
C LYS A 80 7.51 -3.20 17.68
N LEU A 81 6.62 -3.13 18.66
CA LEU A 81 5.28 -2.59 18.43
C LEU A 81 5.35 -1.08 18.17
N ASP A 82 6.14 -0.35 18.97
CA ASP A 82 6.01 1.10 19.10
C ASP A 82 7.20 1.90 18.55
N LYS A 83 8.23 1.22 18.06
CA LYS A 83 9.43 1.88 17.55
C LYS A 83 10.14 1.03 16.51
N ARG A 84 10.90 1.71 15.66
CA ARG A 84 11.93 1.11 14.81
C ARG A 84 12.87 0.18 15.59
N LEU A 85 13.20 -0.94 14.96
CA LEU A 85 14.33 -1.80 15.31
C LEU A 85 15.12 -2.11 14.02
N VAL A 86 15.18 -3.37 13.61
CA VAL A 86 15.68 -3.80 12.30
C VAL A 86 14.61 -3.48 11.25
N GLY A 87 13.36 -3.82 11.57
CA GLY A 87 12.19 -3.48 10.78
C GLY A 87 11.31 -2.39 11.42
N PRO A 88 10.20 -2.05 10.75
CA PRO A 88 9.23 -1.05 11.22
C PRO A 88 8.53 -1.40 12.52
N ALA A 89 7.98 -0.35 13.16
CA ALA A 89 7.03 -0.47 14.26
C ALA A 89 5.70 -1.08 13.79
N GLN A 90 5.23 -2.12 14.48
CA GLN A 90 4.12 -2.95 14.00
C GLN A 90 2.74 -2.65 14.61
N ARG A 91 2.64 -1.86 15.69
CA ARG A 91 1.37 -1.72 16.45
C ARG A 91 0.19 -1.34 15.55
N TYR A 92 0.38 -0.35 14.70
CA TYR A 92 -0.68 0.21 13.85
C TYR A 92 -0.60 -0.27 12.40
N THR A 93 -0.01 -1.43 12.15
CA THR A 93 0.10 -1.96 10.78
C THR A 93 -1.28 -2.26 10.18
N VAL A 94 -2.22 -2.75 10.98
CA VAL A 94 -3.61 -3.02 10.56
C VAL A 94 -4.41 -1.76 10.23
N ASP A 95 -3.97 -0.58 10.68
CA ASP A 95 -4.62 0.70 10.34
C ASP A 95 -4.13 1.22 8.99
N ARG A 96 -2.96 0.78 8.53
CA ARG A 96 -2.27 1.30 7.34
C ARG A 96 -2.36 0.37 6.14
N ARG A 97 -2.66 -0.91 6.34
CA ARG A 97 -2.59 -1.95 5.31
C ARG A 97 -3.78 -2.87 5.41
N THR A 98 -4.20 -3.40 4.26
CA THR A 98 -5.30 -4.37 4.23
C THR A 98 -4.88 -5.69 4.88
N PRO A 99 -5.84 -6.48 5.39
CA PRO A 99 -5.56 -7.82 5.92
C PRO A 99 -4.75 -8.68 4.96
N GLU A 100 -5.12 -8.65 3.68
CA GLU A 100 -4.48 -9.41 2.60
C GLU A 100 -3.03 -8.96 2.39
N TYR A 101 -2.77 -7.65 2.42
CA TYR A 101 -1.41 -7.12 2.32
C TYR A 101 -0.53 -7.65 3.45
N ILE A 102 -1.05 -7.61 4.69
CA ILE A 102 -0.30 -8.08 5.86
C ILE A 102 0.00 -9.57 5.75
N LEU A 103 -0.99 -10.38 5.37
CA LEU A 103 -0.82 -11.82 5.18
C LEU A 103 0.17 -12.14 4.06
N ASN A 104 0.06 -11.45 2.92
CA ASN A 104 0.98 -11.61 1.79
C ASN A 104 2.41 -11.17 2.15
N MET A 105 2.58 -10.09 2.93
CA MET A 105 3.90 -9.68 3.41
C MET A 105 4.51 -10.72 4.37
N ILE A 106 3.70 -11.30 5.27
CA ILE A 106 4.18 -12.33 6.21
C ILE A 106 4.63 -13.61 5.47
N MET A 107 3.88 -14.03 4.45
CA MET A 107 4.13 -15.30 3.75
C MET A 107 5.06 -15.19 2.54
N ASN A 108 5.16 -13.99 1.93
CA ASN A 108 5.92 -13.74 0.71
C ASN A 108 6.78 -12.45 0.78
N PRO A 109 7.58 -12.24 1.84
CA PRO A 109 8.30 -10.98 2.02
C PRO A 109 9.36 -10.73 0.92
N ASP A 110 9.96 -11.78 0.37
CA ASP A 110 11.00 -11.66 -0.66
C ASP A 110 10.47 -11.04 -1.95
N GLU A 111 9.32 -11.49 -2.44
CA GLU A 111 8.73 -10.91 -3.66
C GLU A 111 8.11 -9.55 -3.38
N MET A 112 7.48 -9.39 -2.22
CA MET A 112 6.90 -8.12 -1.79
C MET A 112 7.96 -7.01 -1.74
N THR A 113 9.11 -7.27 -1.14
CA THR A 113 10.21 -6.30 -1.06
C THR A 113 10.91 -6.07 -2.39
N LYS A 114 10.90 -7.04 -3.31
CA LYS A 114 11.49 -6.90 -4.65
C LYS A 114 10.58 -6.19 -5.66
N LYS A 115 9.26 -6.39 -5.59
CA LYS A 115 8.32 -5.99 -6.65
C LYS A 115 7.18 -5.08 -6.20
N HIS A 116 6.74 -5.13 -4.94
CA HIS A 116 5.67 -4.24 -4.50
C HIS A 116 6.23 -2.86 -4.17
N PRO A 117 5.70 -1.74 -4.71
CA PRO A 117 6.26 -0.39 -4.49
C PRO A 117 6.45 -0.06 -3.01
N THR A 118 5.43 -0.30 -2.18
CA THR A 118 5.53 -0.14 -0.72
C THR A 118 6.57 -1.07 -0.08
N GLY A 119 6.72 -2.30 -0.56
CA GLY A 119 7.72 -3.23 -0.04
C GLY A 119 9.15 -2.77 -0.37
N GLN A 120 9.36 -2.26 -1.59
CA GLN A 120 10.63 -1.66 -2.01
C GLN A 120 10.95 -0.41 -1.19
N GLU A 121 9.96 0.45 -0.94
CA GLU A 121 10.11 1.64 -0.10
C GLU A 121 10.51 1.27 1.33
N MET A 122 9.85 0.27 1.92
CA MET A 122 10.23 -0.22 3.25
C MET A 122 11.64 -0.83 3.24
N LEU A 123 12.02 -1.57 2.20
CA LEU A 123 13.39 -2.09 2.09
C LEU A 123 14.42 -0.96 1.99
N ALA A 124 14.12 0.11 1.24
CA ALA A 124 15.00 1.28 1.15
C ALA A 124 15.12 2.03 2.48
N GLU A 125 14.04 2.08 3.28
CA GLU A 125 14.03 2.73 4.58
C GLU A 125 14.75 1.91 5.67
N TYR A 126 14.58 0.59 5.67
CA TYR A 126 15.07 -0.30 6.73
C TYR A 126 16.35 -1.05 6.39
N LEU A 127 16.74 -1.09 5.11
CA LEU A 127 17.98 -1.67 4.54
C LEU A 127 18.20 -3.18 4.79
N ALA A 128 17.39 -3.80 5.63
CA ALA A 128 17.40 -5.24 5.90
C ALA A 128 16.15 -5.89 5.27
N PRO A 129 16.31 -6.89 4.39
CA PRO A 129 15.17 -7.63 3.87
C PRO A 129 14.51 -8.46 4.99
N MET A 130 13.17 -8.48 4.99
CA MET A 130 12.42 -9.39 5.85
C MET A 130 12.59 -10.82 5.34
N THR A 131 13.12 -11.71 6.17
CA THR A 131 13.32 -13.13 5.81
C THR A 131 11.98 -13.87 5.76
N ASN A 132 11.83 -14.79 4.81
CA ASN A 132 10.69 -15.69 4.79
C ASN A 132 10.77 -16.73 5.92
N MET A 133 9.86 -16.63 6.90
CA MET A 133 9.77 -17.54 8.05
C MET A 133 8.89 -18.77 7.77
N ASN A 134 8.48 -18.97 6.51
CA ASN A 134 7.66 -20.06 6.00
C ASN A 134 6.39 -20.31 6.83
N LEU A 135 5.72 -19.22 7.21
CA LEU A 135 4.46 -19.25 7.94
C LEU A 135 3.34 -19.75 7.02
N THR A 136 2.48 -20.62 7.53
CA THR A 136 1.25 -20.99 6.82
C THR A 136 0.25 -19.84 6.86
N LEU A 137 -0.79 -19.89 6.02
CA LEU A 137 -1.87 -18.90 6.04
C LEU A 137 -2.54 -18.82 7.43
N ASP A 138 -2.74 -19.95 8.10
CA ASP A 138 -3.37 -19.97 9.42
C ASP A 138 -2.48 -19.29 10.47
N GLN A 139 -1.17 -19.57 10.47
CA GLN A 139 -0.24 -18.88 11.37
C GLN A 139 -0.13 -17.38 11.06
N ALA A 140 -0.19 -17.00 9.78
CA ALA A 140 -0.21 -15.59 9.38
C ALA A 140 -1.50 -14.90 9.86
N LYS A 141 -2.65 -15.57 9.81
CA LYS A 141 -3.94 -15.07 10.33
C LYS A 141 -3.93 -14.94 11.85
N GLU A 142 -3.30 -15.87 12.57
CA GLU A 142 -3.07 -15.75 14.01
C GLU A 142 -2.27 -14.48 14.34
N VAL A 143 -1.14 -14.26 13.64
CA VAL A 143 -0.34 -13.03 13.80
C VAL A 143 -1.14 -11.77 13.44
N LEU A 144 -1.95 -11.81 12.38
CA LEU A 144 -2.85 -10.70 12.04
C LEU A 144 -3.82 -10.38 13.19
N GLU A 145 -4.44 -11.38 13.82
CA GLU A 145 -5.31 -11.16 14.99
C GLU A 145 -4.56 -10.54 16.17
N TYR A 146 -3.33 -10.97 16.43
CA TYR A 146 -2.49 -10.33 17.44
C TYR A 146 -2.22 -8.85 17.10
N LEU A 147 -1.90 -8.54 15.84
CA LEU A 147 -1.71 -7.16 15.38
C LEU A 147 -2.99 -6.31 15.55
N ARG A 148 -4.18 -6.90 15.35
CA ARG A 148 -5.46 -6.23 15.61
C ARG A 148 -5.65 -5.91 17.11
N VAL A 149 -5.29 -6.84 17.99
CA VAL A 149 -5.33 -6.63 19.46
C VAL A 149 -4.42 -5.48 19.87
N VAL A 150 -3.15 -5.50 19.46
CA VAL A 150 -2.20 -4.48 19.89
C VAL A 150 -2.49 -3.10 19.30
N ALA A 151 -3.09 -3.03 18.11
CA ALA A 151 -3.58 -1.77 17.53
C ALA A 151 -4.71 -1.19 18.39
N LYS A 152 -5.73 -2.01 18.69
CA LYS A 152 -6.86 -1.61 19.55
C LYS A 152 -6.36 -1.12 20.91
N GLU A 153 -5.46 -1.87 21.55
CA GLU A 153 -4.82 -1.48 22.81
C GLU A 153 -4.08 -0.14 22.68
N GLY A 154 -3.39 0.07 21.56
CA GLY A 154 -2.70 1.32 21.25
C GLY A 154 -3.62 2.52 21.22
N HIS A 155 -4.75 2.40 20.52
CA HIS A 155 -5.78 3.43 20.44
C HIS A 155 -6.37 3.73 21.82
N GLU A 156 -6.71 2.70 22.59
CA GLU A 156 -7.25 2.84 23.95
C GLU A 156 -6.27 3.54 24.91
N LYS A 157 -4.97 3.29 24.74
CA LYS A 157 -3.91 3.85 25.59
C LYS A 157 -3.28 5.13 25.03
N ASN A 158 -3.78 5.65 23.89
CA ASN A 158 -3.23 6.81 23.20
C ASN A 158 -1.71 6.69 22.92
N ILE A 159 -1.25 5.50 22.55
CA ILE A 159 0.16 5.29 22.18
C ILE A 159 0.42 5.96 20.83
N VAL A 160 1.42 6.83 20.74
CA VAL A 160 1.70 7.55 19.49
C VAL A 160 2.40 6.62 18.50
N ALA A 161 1.94 6.62 17.24
CA ALA A 161 2.58 5.87 16.16
C ALA A 161 4.01 6.36 15.89
N ASP A 162 4.88 5.44 15.44
CA ASP A 162 6.25 5.75 15.04
C ASP A 162 6.27 6.90 14.00
N PRO A 163 7.05 7.98 14.24
CA PRO A 163 7.10 9.14 13.35
C PRO A 163 7.43 8.84 11.89
N VAL A 164 8.11 7.72 11.59
CA VAL A 164 8.39 7.30 10.21
C VAL A 164 7.12 7.12 9.38
N PHE A 165 5.99 6.85 10.02
CA PHE A 165 4.68 6.71 9.38
C PHE A 165 3.84 7.99 9.42
N LYS A 166 4.37 9.11 9.92
CA LYS A 166 3.68 10.40 9.78
C LYS A 166 3.71 10.77 8.30
N ASN A 167 2.54 10.88 7.68
CA ASN A 167 2.30 11.20 6.26
C ASN A 167 2.43 10.03 5.25
N LYS A 168 2.37 8.77 5.69
CA LYS A 168 2.28 7.57 4.83
C LYS A 168 1.05 6.74 5.16
#